data_AF-A0A2G3DSH4-F1
#
_entry.id   AF-A0A2G3DSH4-F1
#
_cell.length_a   1.000
_cell.length_b   1.000
_cell.length_c   1.000
_cell.angle_alpha   90.00
_cell.angle_beta   90.00
_cell.angle_gamma   90.00
#
_symmetry.space_group_name_H-M   'P 1'
#
loop_
_entity.id
_entity.type
_entity.pdbx_description
1 polymer ?
#
loop_
_entity_poly.entity_id
_entity_poly.type
_entity_poly.pdbx_seq_one_letter_code
_entity_poly.pdbx_strand_id
1 'polypeptide(L)'
;MEKSIKIKAKMLGNVEISYQGKPFTIERNNTTKVNQLFQMLLYFPNGLTRDQIMYNLFHNEEIADPSNSLRALVFRLRRALPKVGLPEEDYVYVKRGVYKINPSIVVDCDAIEFEEAAKKALACEDAKEQLLLLQAACDMYTGDFLPGLSGSDWVITVQVRLKKLYDRCVKQICELSIVSKDFKTVYEVSSRANNFYPYDGWQTYEMQALIELGKPKEALKLYEDTENLMFEELGVSISPQMTRQLDLLGGQIKNSTDMISEVKKNLDTSKEDIEGAFYCTYPNFVESYRYIKRVIKRSGQAAWLMLCTITDGKGFALDSSDRLTTLAEELSEAIRLAARGGDMYARYSNNQFVVLLLDITQEDCVLVQARINENLSKESRKRYIKYNVAPVNLQSAGTDEDTRELNDMIQGEK
;
A
#
# COMPACT_ATOMS: atom_id res chain seq x y z
N MET A 1 -12.89 -40.36 -32.83
CA MET A 1 -12.47 -39.62 -31.63
C MET A 1 -12.91 -38.19 -31.81
N GLU A 2 -14.07 -37.80 -31.26
CA GLU A 2 -14.48 -36.40 -31.25
C GLU A 2 -13.40 -35.59 -30.53
N LYS A 3 -12.86 -34.58 -31.21
CA LYS A 3 -11.91 -33.64 -30.60
C LYS A 3 -12.67 -32.90 -29.50
N SER A 4 -12.44 -33.24 -28.24
CA SER A 4 -12.98 -32.50 -27.12
C SER A 4 -12.57 -31.02 -27.25
N ILE A 5 -13.55 -30.13 -27.18
CA ILE A 5 -13.33 -28.68 -27.26
C ILE A 5 -12.60 -28.26 -25.99
N LYS A 6 -11.41 -27.68 -26.16
CA LYS A 6 -10.58 -27.24 -25.04
C LYS A 6 -10.45 -25.72 -25.03
N ILE A 7 -10.99 -25.10 -23.99
CA ILE A 7 -10.95 -23.65 -23.76
C ILE A 7 -9.92 -23.38 -22.68
N LYS A 8 -9.02 -22.43 -22.91
CA LYS A 8 -8.09 -21.93 -21.90
C LYS A 8 -8.55 -20.55 -21.43
N ALA A 9 -8.68 -20.37 -20.13
CA ALA A 9 -9.09 -19.12 -19.51
C ALA A 9 -8.01 -18.66 -18.53
N LYS A 10 -7.40 -17.53 -18.84
CA LYS A 10 -6.58 -16.77 -17.89
C LYS A 10 -7.45 -15.72 -17.24
N MET A 11 -7.55 -15.77 -15.92
CA MET A 11 -8.38 -14.90 -15.10
C MET A 11 -7.61 -14.27 -13.95
N LEU A 12 -6.36 -14.69 -13.66
CA LEU A 12 -5.48 -14.04 -12.69
C LEU A 12 -4.67 -12.93 -13.38
N GLY A 13 -5.05 -11.68 -13.14
CA GLY A 13 -4.56 -10.51 -13.87
C GLY A 13 -5.37 -10.25 -15.14
N ASN A 14 -4.70 -9.91 -16.25
CA ASN A 14 -5.38 -9.55 -17.49
C ASN A 14 -6.14 -10.75 -18.08
N VAL A 15 -7.47 -10.62 -18.17
CA VAL A 15 -8.33 -11.70 -18.66
C VAL A 15 -8.06 -12.02 -20.14
N GLU A 16 -7.81 -13.28 -20.43
CA GLU A 16 -7.59 -13.81 -21.77
C GLU A 16 -8.25 -15.17 -21.89
N ILE A 17 -9.24 -15.30 -22.78
CA ILE A 17 -9.89 -16.58 -23.09
C ILE A 17 -9.47 -16.97 -24.50
N SER A 18 -9.03 -18.21 -24.68
CA SER A 18 -8.54 -18.70 -25.98
C SER A 18 -9.05 -20.09 -26.33
N TYR A 19 -9.19 -20.33 -27.63
CA TYR A 19 -9.52 -21.62 -28.22
C TYR A 19 -8.47 -21.95 -29.29
N GLN A 20 -7.89 -23.16 -29.24
CA GLN A 20 -6.78 -23.56 -30.12
C GLN A 20 -5.61 -22.54 -30.15
N GLY A 21 -5.34 -21.90 -29.02
CA GLY A 21 -4.29 -20.88 -28.88
C GLY A 21 -4.63 -19.51 -29.47
N LYS A 22 -5.84 -19.31 -30.02
CA LYS A 22 -6.30 -18.01 -30.51
C LYS A 22 -7.16 -17.32 -29.44
N PRO A 23 -6.76 -16.14 -28.93
CA PRO A 23 -7.56 -15.39 -27.98
C PRO A 23 -8.82 -14.84 -28.66
N PHE A 24 -9.91 -14.75 -27.89
CA PHE A 24 -11.16 -14.15 -28.34
C PHE A 24 -11.86 -13.40 -27.20
N THR A 25 -12.69 -12.44 -27.58
CA THR A 25 -13.60 -11.73 -26.68
C THR A 25 -14.99 -11.78 -27.27
N ILE A 26 -16.00 -12.08 -26.45
CA ILE A 26 -17.39 -12.05 -26.89
C ILE A 26 -17.83 -10.58 -26.91
N GLU A 27 -18.59 -10.11 -27.89
CA GLU A 27 -18.99 -8.69 -27.96
C GLU A 27 -17.79 -7.69 -27.93
N ARG A 28 -18.00 -6.46 -27.44
CA ARG A 28 -17.04 -5.35 -27.58
C ARG A 28 -15.91 -5.34 -26.55
N ASN A 29 -16.13 -5.85 -25.34
CA ASN A 29 -15.15 -5.87 -24.24
C ASN A 29 -15.48 -6.97 -23.23
N ASN A 30 -14.52 -7.34 -22.37
CA ASN A 30 -14.67 -8.42 -21.39
C ASN A 30 -15.61 -8.11 -20.21
N THR A 31 -16.22 -6.92 -20.15
CA THR A 31 -17.05 -6.48 -19.02
C THR A 31 -18.55 -6.58 -19.29
N THR A 32 -18.97 -6.91 -20.52
CA THR A 32 -20.40 -7.09 -20.81
C THR A 32 -20.99 -8.26 -20.02
N LYS A 33 -22.29 -8.21 -19.70
CA LYS A 33 -22.97 -9.30 -18.98
C LYS A 33 -22.88 -10.65 -19.70
N VAL A 34 -22.77 -10.67 -21.03
CA VAL A 34 -22.58 -11.90 -21.82
C VAL A 34 -21.20 -12.50 -21.53
N ASN A 35 -20.15 -11.68 -21.51
CA ASN A 35 -18.82 -12.13 -21.10
C ASN A 35 -18.74 -12.52 -19.64
N GLN A 36 -19.34 -11.73 -18.74
CA GLN A 36 -19.37 -12.08 -17.32
C GLN A 36 -20.05 -13.42 -17.09
N LEU A 37 -21.22 -13.66 -17.73
CA LEU A 37 -21.87 -14.98 -17.68
C LEU A 37 -20.93 -16.09 -18.16
N PHE A 38 -20.21 -15.87 -19.26
CA PHE A 38 -19.28 -16.87 -19.78
C PHE A 38 -18.09 -17.11 -18.83
N GLN A 39 -17.48 -16.05 -18.29
CA GLN A 39 -16.40 -16.13 -17.30
C GLN A 39 -16.86 -16.90 -16.05
N MET A 40 -18.07 -16.64 -15.56
CA MET A 40 -18.65 -17.39 -14.44
C MET A 40 -18.81 -18.88 -14.79
N LEU A 41 -19.31 -19.22 -15.98
CA LEU A 41 -19.46 -20.62 -16.40
C LEU A 41 -18.12 -21.35 -16.55
N LEU A 42 -17.05 -20.64 -16.93
CA LEU A 42 -15.69 -21.18 -17.01
C LEU A 42 -15.07 -21.36 -15.61
N TYR A 43 -15.35 -20.46 -14.67
CA TYR A 43 -14.76 -20.46 -13.33
C TYR A 43 -15.48 -21.38 -12.33
N PHE A 44 -16.79 -21.57 -12.47
CA PHE A 44 -17.60 -22.40 -11.57
C PHE A 44 -17.92 -23.78 -12.21
N PRO A 45 -17.03 -24.80 -12.11
CA PRO A 45 -17.21 -26.09 -12.78
C PRO A 45 -18.45 -26.86 -12.28
N ASN A 46 -18.82 -26.64 -11.02
CA ASN A 46 -20.04 -27.20 -10.41
C ASN A 46 -21.32 -26.49 -10.85
N GLY A 47 -21.18 -25.37 -11.56
CA GLY A 47 -22.27 -24.52 -12.01
C GLY A 47 -22.79 -23.55 -10.95
N LEU A 48 -23.73 -22.73 -11.39
CA LEU A 48 -24.40 -21.71 -10.58
C LEU A 48 -25.91 -21.87 -10.72
N THR A 49 -26.64 -21.62 -9.64
CA THR A 49 -28.10 -21.55 -9.70
C THR A 49 -28.52 -20.30 -10.49
N ARG A 50 -29.75 -20.33 -11.01
CA ARG A 50 -30.37 -19.14 -11.62
C ARG A 50 -30.24 -17.92 -10.71
N ASP A 51 -30.59 -18.07 -9.43
CA ASP A 51 -30.68 -16.95 -8.51
C ASP A 51 -29.29 -16.39 -8.18
N GLN A 52 -28.24 -17.23 -8.12
CA GLN A 52 -26.84 -16.79 -8.02
C GLN A 52 -26.41 -15.97 -9.25
N ILE A 53 -26.72 -16.43 -10.46
CA ILE A 53 -26.37 -15.68 -11.69
C ILE A 53 -27.12 -14.35 -11.73
N MET A 54 -28.42 -14.36 -11.38
CA MET A 54 -29.23 -13.15 -11.38
C MET A 54 -28.71 -12.13 -10.38
N TYR A 55 -28.41 -12.56 -9.16
CA TYR A 55 -27.81 -11.70 -8.16
C TYR A 55 -26.48 -11.13 -8.67
N ASN A 56 -25.53 -11.98 -9.07
CA ASN A 56 -24.20 -11.57 -9.47
C ASN A 56 -24.16 -10.60 -10.67
N LEU A 57 -25.11 -10.71 -11.60
CA LEU A 57 -25.13 -9.88 -12.83
C LEU A 57 -26.04 -8.66 -12.76
N PHE A 58 -27.02 -8.63 -11.84
CA PHE A 58 -28.09 -7.63 -11.87
C PHE A 58 -28.56 -7.13 -10.50
N HIS A 59 -27.91 -7.48 -9.38
CA HIS A 59 -28.37 -7.04 -8.05
C HIS A 59 -28.50 -5.52 -7.88
N ASN A 60 -27.76 -4.74 -8.67
CA ASN A 60 -27.81 -3.26 -8.68
C ASN A 60 -28.78 -2.68 -9.73
N GLU A 61 -29.61 -3.50 -10.37
CA GLU A 61 -30.54 -3.07 -11.42
C GLU A 61 -31.98 -3.49 -11.12
N GLU A 62 -32.93 -2.59 -11.35
CA GLU A 62 -34.35 -2.95 -11.34
C GLU A 62 -34.71 -3.75 -12.59
N ILE A 63 -34.94 -5.05 -12.43
CA ILE A 63 -35.37 -5.92 -13.52
C ILE A 63 -36.85 -6.26 -13.37
N ALA A 64 -37.65 -5.90 -14.38
CA ALA A 64 -39.07 -6.23 -14.42
C ALA A 64 -39.33 -7.76 -14.53
N ASP A 65 -38.48 -8.49 -15.26
CA ASP A 65 -38.54 -9.96 -15.35
C ASP A 65 -37.13 -10.61 -15.32
N PRO A 66 -36.68 -11.05 -14.14
CA PRO A 66 -35.43 -11.78 -13.95
C PRO A 66 -35.30 -13.04 -14.81
N SER A 67 -36.38 -13.81 -14.97
CA SER A 67 -36.33 -15.13 -15.62
C SER A 67 -36.19 -15.01 -17.13
N ASN A 68 -36.88 -14.05 -17.75
CA ASN A 68 -36.73 -13.78 -19.17
C ASN A 68 -35.37 -13.13 -19.48
N SER A 69 -34.83 -12.33 -18.56
CA SER A 69 -33.52 -11.69 -18.71
C SER A 69 -32.37 -12.69 -18.81
N LEU A 70 -32.31 -13.71 -17.93
CA LEU A 70 -31.27 -14.73 -18.01
C LEU A 70 -31.38 -15.60 -19.27
N ARG A 71 -32.61 -16.01 -19.66
CA ARG A 71 -32.82 -16.79 -20.88
C ARG A 71 -32.35 -16.02 -22.12
N ALA A 72 -32.65 -14.73 -22.19
CA ALA A 72 -32.18 -13.85 -23.26
C ALA A 72 -30.65 -13.71 -23.25
N LEU A 73 -30.02 -13.65 -22.08
CA LEU A 73 -28.56 -13.58 -21.94
C LEU A 73 -27.87 -14.87 -22.41
N VAL A 74 -28.38 -16.04 -21.99
CA VAL A 74 -27.90 -17.35 -22.43
C VAL A 74 -28.07 -17.53 -23.94
N PHE A 75 -29.21 -17.10 -24.50
CA PHE A 75 -29.44 -17.12 -25.94
C PHE A 75 -28.44 -16.25 -26.70
N ARG A 76 -28.17 -15.04 -26.21
CA ARG A 76 -27.13 -14.15 -26.78
C ARG A 76 -25.74 -14.79 -26.72
N LEU A 77 -25.37 -15.36 -25.58
CA LEU A 77 -24.10 -16.08 -25.41
C LEU A 77 -23.95 -17.20 -26.44
N ARG A 78 -24.95 -18.09 -26.55
CA ARG A 78 -24.97 -19.18 -27.54
C ARG A 78 -24.82 -18.69 -28.98
N ARG A 79 -25.43 -17.57 -29.35
CA ARG A 79 -25.29 -16.99 -30.70
C ARG A 79 -23.96 -16.27 -30.94
N ALA A 80 -23.27 -15.86 -29.88
CA ALA A 80 -22.03 -15.11 -30.00
C ALA A 80 -20.79 -16.02 -30.07
N LEU A 81 -20.80 -17.17 -29.39
CA LEU A 81 -19.67 -18.11 -29.35
C LEU A 81 -19.24 -18.62 -30.76
N PRO A 82 -20.16 -19.05 -31.66
CA PRO A 82 -19.76 -19.45 -33.02
C PRO A 82 -19.16 -18.30 -33.84
N LYS A 83 -19.63 -17.06 -33.62
CA LYS A 83 -19.15 -15.87 -34.36
C LYS A 83 -17.72 -15.49 -34.02
N VAL A 84 -17.23 -15.91 -32.85
CA VAL A 84 -15.85 -15.69 -32.41
C VAL A 84 -14.94 -16.90 -32.69
N GLY A 85 -15.42 -17.86 -33.50
CA GLY A 85 -14.62 -18.97 -34.03
C GLY A 85 -14.66 -20.26 -33.20
N LEU A 86 -15.56 -20.37 -32.23
CA LEU A 86 -15.80 -21.63 -31.53
C LEU A 86 -16.70 -22.56 -32.37
N PRO A 87 -16.53 -23.90 -32.29
CA PRO A 87 -17.42 -24.85 -32.98
C PRO A 87 -18.90 -24.65 -32.60
N GLU A 88 -19.82 -24.98 -33.50
CA GLU A 88 -21.26 -24.98 -33.19
C GLU A 88 -21.61 -26.13 -32.25
N GLU A 89 -21.63 -25.84 -30.95
CA GLU A 89 -21.97 -26.77 -29.88
C GLU A 89 -22.82 -26.06 -28.82
N ASP A 90 -23.53 -26.81 -27.98
CA ASP A 90 -24.16 -26.23 -26.80
C ASP A 90 -23.15 -26.04 -25.68
N TYR A 91 -22.69 -24.80 -25.47
CA TYR A 91 -21.73 -24.47 -24.42
C TYR A 91 -22.35 -24.38 -23.02
N VAL A 92 -23.67 -24.19 -22.93
CA VAL A 92 -24.36 -23.92 -21.66
C VAL A 92 -25.27 -25.08 -21.33
N TYR A 93 -24.86 -25.92 -20.38
CA TYR A 93 -25.67 -27.02 -19.89
C TYR A 93 -26.50 -26.61 -18.69
N VAL A 94 -27.82 -26.83 -18.78
CA VAL A 94 -28.77 -26.49 -17.72
C VAL A 94 -29.44 -27.75 -17.19
N LYS A 95 -29.25 -28.06 -15.90
CA LYS A 95 -29.89 -29.21 -15.24
C LYS A 95 -30.40 -28.81 -13.87
N ARG A 96 -31.70 -29.03 -13.62
CA ARG A 96 -32.38 -28.71 -12.35
C ARG A 96 -32.15 -27.25 -11.89
N GLY A 97 -32.13 -26.30 -12.84
CA GLY A 97 -31.92 -24.88 -12.55
C GLY A 97 -30.48 -24.45 -12.29
N VAL A 98 -29.51 -25.36 -12.43
CA VAL A 98 -28.07 -25.08 -12.37
C VAL A 98 -27.52 -24.93 -13.78
N TYR A 99 -26.83 -23.83 -14.03
CA TYR A 99 -26.15 -23.49 -15.27
C TYR A 99 -24.66 -23.77 -15.13
N LYS A 100 -24.09 -24.52 -16.06
CA LYS A 100 -22.65 -24.82 -16.11
C LYS A 100 -22.17 -24.93 -17.54
N ILE A 101 -20.85 -24.91 -17.73
CA ILE A 101 -20.27 -25.30 -19.01
C ILE A 101 -20.66 -26.75 -19.34
N ASN A 102 -20.90 -27.04 -20.63
CA ASN A 102 -21.23 -28.40 -21.06
C ASN A 102 -20.07 -29.37 -20.74
N PRO A 103 -20.34 -30.51 -20.08
CA PRO A 103 -19.29 -31.49 -19.75
C PRO A 103 -18.47 -32.04 -20.92
N SER A 104 -18.94 -31.90 -22.17
CA SER A 104 -18.15 -32.25 -23.36
C SER A 104 -16.97 -31.28 -23.62
N ILE A 105 -16.97 -30.12 -22.97
CA ILE A 105 -15.99 -29.05 -23.11
C ILE A 105 -15.01 -29.12 -21.93
N VAL A 106 -13.72 -29.20 -22.24
CA VAL A 106 -12.64 -29.11 -21.26
C VAL A 106 -12.29 -27.64 -21.06
N VAL A 107 -12.24 -27.20 -19.81
CA VAL A 107 -11.85 -25.85 -19.42
C VAL A 107 -10.58 -25.94 -18.58
N ASP A 108 -9.50 -25.35 -19.07
CA ASP A 108 -8.30 -25.05 -18.29
C ASP A 108 -8.44 -23.62 -17.77
N CYS A 109 -8.54 -23.42 -16.47
CA CYS A 109 -8.65 -22.10 -15.86
C CYS A 109 -7.55 -21.91 -14.83
N ASP A 110 -6.68 -20.93 -15.06
CA ASP A 110 -5.54 -20.61 -14.19
C ASP A 110 -5.95 -20.38 -12.72
N ALA A 111 -7.07 -19.71 -12.48
CA ALA A 111 -7.58 -19.43 -11.14
C ALA A 111 -8.09 -20.70 -10.42
N ILE A 112 -8.64 -21.67 -11.15
CA ILE A 112 -9.02 -22.98 -10.60
C ILE A 112 -7.77 -23.81 -10.32
N GLU A 113 -6.83 -23.85 -11.28
CA GLU A 113 -5.56 -24.58 -11.16
C GLU A 113 -4.75 -24.08 -9.96
N PHE A 114 -4.63 -22.76 -9.80
CA PHE A 114 -4.02 -22.13 -8.62
C PHE A 114 -4.70 -22.57 -7.32
N GLU A 115 -6.03 -22.50 -7.27
CA GLU A 115 -6.78 -22.84 -6.07
C GLU A 115 -6.59 -24.29 -5.64
N GLU A 116 -6.62 -25.22 -6.59
CA GLU A 116 -6.40 -26.65 -6.34
C GLU A 116 -4.95 -26.91 -5.92
N ALA A 117 -3.97 -26.32 -6.63
CA ALA A 117 -2.55 -26.45 -6.32
C ALA A 117 -2.24 -25.91 -4.91
N ALA A 118 -2.72 -24.72 -4.57
CA ALA A 118 -2.49 -24.10 -3.28
C ALA A 118 -3.14 -24.88 -2.13
N LYS A 119 -4.37 -25.40 -2.30
CA LYS A 119 -5.00 -26.27 -1.29
C LYS A 119 -4.21 -27.56 -1.08
N LYS A 120 -3.75 -28.19 -2.17
CA LYS A 120 -2.92 -29.40 -2.10
C LYS A 120 -1.59 -29.13 -1.39
N ALA A 121 -0.92 -28.02 -1.73
CA ALA A 121 0.34 -27.62 -1.13
C ALA A 121 0.20 -27.38 0.38
N LEU A 122 -0.82 -26.63 0.80
CA LEU A 122 -1.09 -26.36 2.22
C LEU A 122 -1.51 -27.59 3.03
N ALA A 123 -2.01 -28.63 2.38
CA ALA A 123 -2.36 -29.91 3.03
C ALA A 123 -1.20 -30.92 3.05
N CYS A 124 -0.08 -30.64 2.37
CA CYS A 124 1.09 -31.52 2.35
C CYS A 124 1.82 -31.48 3.71
N GLU A 125 2.14 -32.65 4.26
CA GLU A 125 2.81 -32.76 5.58
C GLU A 125 4.35 -32.78 5.48
N ASP A 126 4.90 -33.27 4.37
CA ASP A 126 6.35 -33.25 4.17
C ASP A 126 6.82 -31.85 3.86
N ALA A 127 7.68 -31.28 4.70
CA ALA A 127 8.10 -29.88 4.60
C ALA A 127 8.83 -29.56 3.29
N LYS A 128 9.60 -30.51 2.71
CA LYS A 128 10.37 -30.26 1.48
C LYS A 128 9.45 -30.31 0.26
N GLU A 129 8.58 -31.32 0.20
CA GLU A 129 7.56 -31.42 -0.85
C GLU A 129 6.57 -30.26 -0.76
N GLN A 130 6.13 -29.90 0.45
CA GLN A 130 5.25 -28.76 0.70
C GLN A 130 5.86 -27.47 0.15
N LEU A 131 7.13 -27.18 0.44
CA LEU A 131 7.81 -25.99 -0.06
C LEU A 131 7.79 -25.90 -1.60
N LEU A 132 8.10 -27.01 -2.28
CA LEU A 132 8.07 -27.07 -3.75
C LEU A 132 6.67 -26.86 -4.31
N LEU A 133 5.65 -27.49 -3.71
CA LEU A 133 4.26 -27.33 -4.13
C LEU A 133 3.74 -25.91 -3.89
N LEU A 134 4.12 -25.29 -2.77
CA LEU A 134 3.73 -23.92 -2.44
C LEU A 134 4.34 -22.93 -3.44
N GLN A 135 5.63 -23.06 -3.76
CA GLN A 135 6.30 -22.22 -4.76
C GLN A 135 5.62 -22.35 -6.12
N ALA A 136 5.36 -23.58 -6.57
CA ALA A 136 4.66 -23.83 -7.83
C ALA A 136 3.25 -23.20 -7.85
N ALA A 137 2.51 -23.25 -6.73
CA ALA A 137 1.22 -22.60 -6.62
C ALA A 137 1.33 -21.06 -6.66
N CYS A 138 2.26 -20.47 -5.91
CA CYS A 138 2.51 -19.02 -5.94
C CYS A 138 2.93 -18.53 -7.32
N ASP A 139 3.65 -19.32 -8.11
CA ASP A 139 4.03 -18.97 -9.48
C ASP A 139 2.85 -18.86 -10.43
N MET A 140 1.78 -19.63 -10.21
CA MET A 140 0.53 -19.51 -10.96
C MET A 140 -0.23 -18.22 -10.62
N TYR A 141 0.04 -17.60 -9.47
CA TYR A 141 -0.61 -16.37 -9.05
C TYR A 141 0.06 -15.14 -9.68
N THR A 142 -0.55 -14.63 -10.75
CA THR A 142 -0.01 -13.51 -11.55
C THR A 142 -0.68 -12.16 -11.30
N GLY A 143 -1.70 -12.11 -10.44
CA GLY A 143 -2.41 -10.89 -10.06
C GLY A 143 -3.85 -11.17 -9.62
N ASP A 144 -4.59 -10.11 -9.30
CA ASP A 144 -5.98 -10.22 -8.86
C ASP A 144 -6.87 -10.89 -9.89
N PHE A 145 -7.87 -11.63 -9.42
CA PHE A 145 -8.85 -12.28 -10.27
C PHE A 145 -9.75 -11.26 -10.98
N LEU A 146 -9.71 -11.22 -12.32
CA LEU A 146 -10.51 -10.32 -13.18
C LEU A 146 -10.50 -8.85 -12.70
N PRO A 147 -9.36 -8.15 -12.70
CA PRO A 147 -9.23 -6.80 -12.15
C PRO A 147 -10.08 -5.77 -12.91
N GLY A 148 -10.38 -6.01 -14.20
CA GLY A 148 -11.32 -5.20 -14.98
C GLY A 148 -12.77 -5.28 -14.53
N LEU A 149 -13.09 -6.17 -13.57
CA LEU A 149 -14.40 -6.39 -12.99
C LEU A 149 -14.40 -6.24 -11.45
N SER A 150 -13.40 -5.57 -10.87
CA SER A 150 -13.29 -5.39 -9.40
C SER A 150 -14.47 -4.67 -8.75
N GLY A 151 -15.37 -4.05 -9.53
CA GLY A 151 -16.64 -3.49 -9.03
C GLY A 151 -17.80 -4.49 -8.94
N SER A 152 -17.61 -5.76 -9.32
CA SER A 152 -18.65 -6.79 -9.29
C SER A 152 -18.53 -7.66 -8.03
N ASP A 153 -19.62 -7.79 -7.26
CA ASP A 153 -19.64 -8.47 -5.97
C ASP A 153 -19.11 -9.91 -6.01
N TRP A 154 -19.41 -10.66 -7.08
CA TRP A 154 -18.93 -12.03 -7.23
C TRP A 154 -17.42 -12.09 -7.49
N VAL A 155 -16.88 -11.11 -8.21
CA VAL A 155 -15.43 -10.97 -8.46
C VAL A 155 -14.72 -10.61 -7.17
N ILE A 156 -15.23 -9.63 -6.41
CA ILE A 156 -14.68 -9.24 -5.10
C ILE A 156 -14.62 -10.45 -4.16
N THR A 157 -15.71 -11.22 -4.10
CA THR A 157 -15.79 -12.42 -3.26
C THR A 157 -14.72 -13.45 -3.64
N VAL A 158 -14.48 -13.65 -4.94
CA VAL A 158 -13.45 -14.57 -5.43
C VAL A 158 -12.05 -14.01 -5.21
N GLN A 159 -11.81 -12.73 -5.48
CA GLN A 159 -10.53 -12.04 -5.23
C GLN A 159 -10.11 -12.20 -3.76
N VAL A 160 -10.99 -11.86 -2.81
CA VAL A 160 -10.70 -12.01 -1.36
C VAL A 160 -10.34 -13.44 -1.01
N ARG A 161 -11.04 -14.43 -1.60
CA ARG A 161 -10.80 -15.85 -1.31
C ARG A 161 -9.46 -16.32 -1.88
N LEU A 162 -9.14 -15.98 -3.13
CA LEU A 162 -7.89 -16.37 -3.78
C LEU A 162 -6.69 -15.63 -3.17
N LYS A 163 -6.84 -14.34 -2.84
CA LYS A 163 -5.83 -13.58 -2.09
C LYS A 163 -5.53 -14.22 -0.75
N LYS A 164 -6.54 -14.54 0.06
CA LYS A 164 -6.33 -15.25 1.34
C LYS A 164 -5.59 -16.57 1.15
N LEU A 165 -5.85 -17.29 0.06
CA LEU A 165 -5.16 -18.54 -0.23
C LEU A 165 -3.69 -18.29 -0.60
N TYR A 166 -3.42 -17.27 -1.42
CA TYR A 166 -2.08 -16.81 -1.78
C TYR A 166 -1.29 -16.36 -0.55
N ASP A 167 -1.86 -15.51 0.30
CA ASP A 167 -1.24 -15.00 1.52
C ASP A 167 -0.80 -16.14 2.45
N ARG A 168 -1.65 -17.17 2.61
CA ARG A 168 -1.30 -18.36 3.38
C ARG A 168 -0.13 -19.12 2.76
N CYS A 169 -0.09 -19.25 1.43
CA CYS A 169 1.01 -19.94 0.76
C CYS A 169 2.32 -19.19 0.93
N VAL A 170 2.33 -17.88 0.66
CA VAL A 170 3.50 -17.00 0.85
C VAL A 170 4.00 -17.07 2.28
N LYS A 171 3.11 -16.92 3.26
CA LYS A 171 3.49 -16.98 4.68
C LYS A 171 4.12 -18.33 5.04
N GLN A 172 3.53 -19.44 4.59
CA GLN A 172 4.06 -20.78 4.84
C GLN A 172 5.44 -20.97 4.18
N ILE A 173 5.65 -20.46 2.96
CA ILE A 173 6.97 -20.47 2.30
C ILE A 173 7.98 -19.70 3.14
N CYS A 174 7.64 -18.49 3.58
CA CYS A 174 8.54 -17.67 4.42
C CYS A 174 8.90 -18.41 5.71
N GLU A 175 7.93 -18.97 6.43
CA GLU A 175 8.17 -19.68 7.69
C GLU A 175 9.06 -20.92 7.52
N LEU A 176 8.80 -21.76 6.50
CA LEU A 176 9.64 -22.93 6.19
C LEU A 176 11.07 -22.52 5.75
N SER A 177 11.18 -21.44 4.99
CA SER A 177 12.45 -20.94 4.48
C SER A 177 13.30 -20.30 5.59
N ILE A 178 12.66 -19.60 6.55
CA ILE A 178 13.34 -19.08 7.74
C ILE A 178 13.95 -20.22 8.57
N VAL A 179 13.19 -21.31 8.81
CA VAL A 179 13.68 -22.48 9.58
C VAL A 179 14.88 -23.14 8.88
N SER A 180 14.85 -23.24 7.56
CA SER A 180 15.95 -23.79 6.76
C SER A 180 17.08 -22.80 6.47
N LYS A 181 16.96 -21.54 6.94
CA LYS A 181 17.88 -20.42 6.68
C LYS A 181 18.04 -20.05 5.20
N ASP A 182 17.05 -20.38 4.37
CA ASP A 182 16.98 -19.92 2.98
C ASP A 182 16.35 -18.52 2.91
N PHE A 183 17.10 -17.51 3.37
CA PHE A 183 16.64 -16.12 3.34
C PHE A 183 16.55 -15.55 1.92
N LYS A 184 17.18 -16.18 0.93
CA LYS A 184 17.03 -15.79 -0.47
C LYS A 184 15.60 -16.03 -0.93
N THR A 185 15.05 -17.21 -0.65
CA THR A 185 13.64 -17.53 -0.96
C THR A 185 12.68 -16.64 -0.19
N VAL A 186 12.94 -16.35 1.10
CA VAL A 186 12.13 -15.41 1.88
C VAL A 186 12.07 -14.04 1.20
N TYR A 187 13.23 -13.50 0.78
CA TYR A 187 13.31 -12.23 0.08
C TYR A 187 12.52 -12.24 -1.25
N GLU A 188 12.76 -13.23 -2.10
CA GLU A 188 12.11 -13.31 -3.43
C GLU A 188 10.58 -13.36 -3.32
N VAL A 189 10.06 -14.19 -2.42
CA VAL A 189 8.60 -14.38 -2.28
C VAL A 189 7.95 -13.21 -1.55
N SER A 190 8.56 -12.68 -0.48
CA SER A 190 8.02 -11.52 0.24
C SER A 190 8.04 -10.25 -0.62
N SER A 191 9.10 -10.02 -1.40
CA SER A 191 9.20 -8.88 -2.33
C SER A 191 8.15 -8.98 -3.44
N ARG A 192 7.91 -10.18 -4.00
CA ARG A 192 6.82 -10.41 -4.96
C ARG A 192 5.45 -10.13 -4.34
N ALA A 193 5.21 -10.60 -3.12
CA ALA A 193 3.95 -10.36 -2.41
C ALA A 193 3.75 -8.86 -2.10
N ASN A 194 4.81 -8.15 -1.72
CA ASN A 194 4.82 -6.71 -1.49
C ASN A 194 4.43 -5.93 -2.77
N ASN A 195 4.91 -6.36 -3.94
CA ASN A 195 4.52 -5.74 -5.22
C ASN A 195 3.04 -5.91 -5.56
N PHE A 196 2.40 -6.99 -5.13
CA PHE A 196 0.95 -7.18 -5.31
C PHE A 196 0.13 -6.45 -4.24
N TYR A 197 0.58 -6.53 -2.98
CA TYR A 197 -0.16 -6.03 -1.82
C TYR A 197 0.76 -5.26 -0.87
N PRO A 198 1.07 -3.99 -1.20
CA PRO A 198 2.06 -3.21 -0.46
C PRO A 198 1.61 -2.80 0.95
N TYR A 199 0.34 -3.00 1.32
CA TYR A 199 -0.16 -2.63 2.66
C TYR A 199 -0.34 -3.83 3.59
N ASP A 200 0.01 -5.05 3.16
CA ASP A 200 -0.24 -6.29 3.90
C ASP A 200 0.89 -6.68 4.87
N GLY A 201 1.95 -5.87 4.96
CA GLY A 201 3.04 -6.06 5.92
C GLY A 201 4.08 -7.10 5.52
N TRP A 202 4.10 -7.52 4.24
CA TRP A 202 5.11 -8.42 3.67
C TRP A 202 6.54 -7.89 3.81
N GLN A 203 6.68 -6.56 3.91
CA GLN A 203 7.94 -5.86 4.16
C GLN A 203 8.64 -6.33 5.44
N THR A 204 7.90 -6.89 6.41
CA THR A 204 8.49 -7.46 7.63
C THR A 204 9.36 -8.68 7.32
N TYR A 205 8.90 -9.55 6.41
CA TYR A 205 9.68 -10.72 5.97
C TYR A 205 10.81 -10.30 5.03
N GLU A 206 10.56 -9.34 4.16
CA GLU A 206 11.55 -8.81 3.22
C GLU A 206 12.71 -8.13 3.97
N MET A 207 12.41 -7.30 4.96
CA MET A 207 13.40 -6.65 5.82
C MET A 207 14.21 -7.68 6.62
N GLN A 208 13.55 -8.69 7.21
CA GLN A 208 14.26 -9.79 7.89
C GLN A 208 15.25 -10.49 6.95
N ALA A 209 14.81 -10.82 5.74
CA ALA A 209 15.65 -11.50 4.76
C ALA A 209 16.85 -10.64 4.35
N LEU A 210 16.66 -9.33 4.12
CA LEU A 210 17.75 -8.41 3.79
C LEU A 210 18.79 -8.32 4.91
N ILE A 211 18.35 -8.32 6.18
CA ILE A 211 19.26 -8.31 7.34
C ILE A 211 20.12 -9.58 7.35
N GLU A 212 19.50 -10.75 7.23
CA GLU A 212 20.17 -12.05 7.29
C GLU A 212 21.07 -12.30 6.07
N LEU A 213 20.74 -11.69 4.92
CA LEU A 213 21.59 -11.68 3.73
C LEU A 213 22.75 -10.67 3.80
N GLY A 214 22.92 -9.95 4.92
CA GLY A 214 24.01 -9.00 5.12
C GLY A 214 23.85 -7.71 4.32
N LYS A 215 22.60 -7.30 4.03
CA LYS A 215 22.24 -6.10 3.26
C LYS A 215 21.53 -5.05 4.13
N PRO A 216 22.14 -4.57 5.23
CA PRO A 216 21.46 -3.67 6.18
C PRO A 216 21.07 -2.33 5.57
N LYS A 217 21.81 -1.82 4.58
CA LYS A 217 21.46 -0.57 3.88
C LYS A 217 20.16 -0.70 3.07
N GLU A 218 19.96 -1.84 2.42
CA GLU A 218 18.72 -2.12 1.69
C GLU A 218 17.55 -2.29 2.67
N ALA A 219 17.79 -2.93 3.83
CA ALA A 219 16.79 -3.08 4.89
C ALA A 219 16.35 -1.73 5.49
N LEU A 220 17.29 -0.80 5.72
CA LEU A 220 17.00 0.56 6.20
C LEU A 220 16.19 1.33 5.18
N LYS A 221 16.60 1.29 3.90
CA LYS A 221 15.84 1.94 2.83
C LYS A 221 14.42 1.40 2.73
N LEU A 222 14.24 0.08 2.80
CA LEU A 222 12.90 -0.54 2.80
C LEU A 222 12.05 -0.05 3.98
N TYR A 223 12.64 0.11 5.16
CA TYR A 223 11.95 0.68 6.33
C TYR A 223 11.48 2.11 6.05
N GLU A 224 12.37 2.99 5.58
CA GLU A 224 12.06 4.40 5.25
C GLU A 224 10.98 4.50 4.17
N ASP A 225 11.11 3.74 3.09
CA ASP A 225 10.15 3.69 1.99
C ASP A 225 8.77 3.22 2.50
N THR A 226 8.74 2.23 3.40
CA THR A 226 7.49 1.73 4.01
C THR A 226 6.89 2.75 4.99
N GLU A 227 7.72 3.48 5.74
CA GLU A 227 7.27 4.52 6.66
C GLU A 227 6.53 5.62 5.91
N ASN A 228 7.16 6.11 4.84
CA ASN A 228 6.59 7.14 3.99
C ASN A 228 5.30 6.65 3.35
N LEU A 229 5.28 5.44 2.75
CA LEU A 229 4.08 4.88 2.13
C LEU A 229 2.91 4.76 3.11
N MET A 230 3.13 4.18 4.30
CA MET A 230 2.07 3.95 5.28
C MET A 230 1.56 5.25 5.90
N PHE A 231 2.44 6.23 6.11
CA PHE A 231 2.07 7.52 6.65
C PHE A 231 1.37 8.40 5.61
N GLU A 232 1.90 8.51 4.39
CA GLU A 232 1.35 9.34 3.32
C GLU A 232 0.00 8.83 2.81
N GLU A 233 -0.15 7.52 2.63
CA GLU A 233 -1.37 6.97 2.02
C GLU A 233 -2.43 6.54 3.03
N LEU A 234 -2.04 6.07 4.22
CA LEU A 234 -2.97 5.50 5.20
C LEU A 234 -3.01 6.28 6.52
N GLY A 235 -2.07 7.21 6.76
CA GLY A 235 -1.99 7.95 8.02
C GLY A 235 -1.69 7.07 9.24
N VAL A 236 -1.07 5.89 9.03
CA VAL A 236 -0.74 4.93 10.09
C VAL A 236 0.76 4.73 10.21
N SER A 237 1.22 4.37 11.40
CA SER A 237 2.61 4.00 11.65
C SER A 237 2.94 2.59 11.13
N ILE A 238 4.22 2.31 10.91
CA ILE A 238 4.71 0.97 10.54
C ILE A 238 4.42 -0.06 11.66
N SER A 239 4.40 -1.34 11.28
CA SER A 239 4.21 -2.46 12.20
C SER A 239 5.28 -2.53 13.30
N PRO A 240 4.91 -2.89 14.55
CA PRO A 240 5.87 -3.07 15.64
C PRO A 240 6.95 -4.11 15.35
N GLN A 241 6.66 -5.11 14.50
CA GLN A 241 7.63 -6.13 14.11
C GLN A 241 8.78 -5.54 13.29
N MET A 242 8.51 -4.64 12.34
CA MET A 242 9.54 -3.96 11.56
C MET A 242 10.34 -2.98 12.44
N THR A 243 9.70 -2.24 13.34
CA THR A 243 10.40 -1.39 14.31
C THR A 243 11.38 -2.20 15.16
N ARG A 244 10.99 -3.38 15.63
CA ARG A 244 11.88 -4.27 16.38
C ARG A 244 13.07 -4.77 15.55
N GLN A 245 12.89 -5.02 14.26
CA GLN A 245 13.99 -5.40 13.36
C GLN A 245 14.97 -4.24 13.17
N LEU A 246 14.46 -3.01 13.08
CA LEU A 246 15.29 -1.80 13.04
C LEU A 246 16.13 -1.63 14.32
N ASP A 247 15.54 -1.86 15.49
CA ASP A 247 16.25 -1.80 16.77
C ASP A 247 17.42 -2.81 16.83
N LEU A 248 17.18 -4.03 16.34
CA LEU A 248 18.19 -5.09 16.28
C LEU A 248 19.34 -4.72 15.34
N LEU A 249 19.02 -4.15 14.17
CA LEU A 249 20.03 -3.60 13.24
C LEU A 249 20.87 -2.51 13.91
N GLY A 250 20.22 -1.56 14.60
CA GLY A 250 20.90 -0.51 15.37
C GLY A 250 21.84 -1.07 16.45
N GLY A 251 21.47 -2.19 17.07
CA GLY A 251 22.31 -2.93 18.01
C GLY A 251 23.50 -3.63 17.36
N GLN A 252 23.33 -4.23 16.18
CA GLN A 252 24.40 -4.92 15.45
C GLN A 252 25.45 -3.94 14.88
N ILE A 253 25.00 -2.77 14.41
CA ILE A 253 25.89 -1.68 13.95
C ILE A 253 26.74 -1.14 15.12
N LYS A 254 26.15 -1.02 16.32
CA LYS A 254 26.86 -0.60 17.54
C LYS A 254 27.97 -1.56 17.96
N ASN A 255 27.83 -2.86 17.70
CA ASN A 255 28.84 -3.86 18.07
C ASN A 255 30.02 -3.93 17.09
N SER A 256 29.95 -3.26 15.92
CA SER A 256 30.97 -3.37 14.87
C SER A 256 31.97 -2.21 14.84
N THR A 257 31.90 -1.24 15.76
CA THR A 257 32.63 0.03 15.59
C THR A 257 33.19 0.58 16.91
N ASP A 258 34.41 0.21 17.27
CA ASP A 258 35.14 0.77 18.43
C ASP A 258 35.98 2.03 18.10
N MET A 259 35.76 2.69 16.96
CA MET A 259 36.40 3.99 16.68
C MET A 259 35.38 5.10 16.41
N ILE A 260 35.47 6.18 17.20
CA ILE A 260 34.70 7.43 17.03
C ILE A 260 34.81 7.98 15.60
N SER A 261 35.92 7.72 14.90
CA SER A 261 36.13 8.14 13.50
C SER A 261 35.20 7.44 12.50
N GLU A 262 34.90 6.16 12.69
CA GLU A 262 33.96 5.43 11.83
C GLU A 262 32.51 5.77 12.16
N VAL A 263 32.21 6.01 13.45
CA VAL A 263 30.91 6.55 13.88
C VAL A 263 30.66 7.91 13.22
N LYS A 264 31.64 8.83 13.25
CA LYS A 264 31.53 10.12 12.54
C LYS A 264 31.34 9.93 11.04
N LYS A 265 32.11 9.07 10.40
CA LYS A 265 31.98 8.78 8.97
C LYS A 265 30.58 8.28 8.59
N ASN A 266 29.94 7.47 9.43
CA ASN A 266 28.57 6.98 9.22
C ASN A 266 27.50 8.05 9.53
N LEU A 267 27.77 8.97 10.46
CA LEU A 267 26.90 10.12 10.71
C LEU A 267 27.02 11.17 9.59
N ASP A 268 28.20 11.31 8.99
CA ASP A 268 28.50 12.26 7.91
C ASP A 268 28.15 11.71 6.51
N THR A 269 27.63 10.48 6.37
CA THR A 269 27.31 9.88 5.06
C THR A 269 26.08 10.44 4.35
N SER A 270 25.26 11.25 5.01
CA SER A 270 24.17 11.99 4.33
C SER A 270 24.79 13.10 3.48
N LYS A 271 24.94 12.84 2.18
CA LYS A 271 25.39 13.79 1.15
C LYS A 271 24.33 14.87 0.85
N GLU A 272 23.83 15.51 1.88
CA GLU A 272 22.83 16.54 1.74
C GLU A 272 23.40 17.81 2.34
N ASP A 273 24.20 18.51 1.53
CA ASP A 273 24.27 19.97 1.59
C ASP A 273 22.89 20.52 1.18
N ILE A 274 21.82 20.16 1.93
CA ILE A 274 20.50 20.75 1.74
C ILE A 274 20.61 22.18 2.26
N GLU A 275 20.45 23.10 1.32
CA GLU A 275 20.36 24.52 1.64
C GLU A 275 19.01 24.79 2.33
N GLY A 276 19.03 25.45 3.48
CA GLY A 276 17.82 25.74 4.27
C GLY A 276 17.58 24.76 5.42
N ALA A 277 16.41 24.83 6.05
CA ALA A 277 16.11 24.05 7.26
C ALA A 277 16.04 22.54 7.02
N PHE A 278 16.43 21.78 8.05
CA PHE A 278 16.43 20.32 8.02
C PHE A 278 15.00 19.78 8.12
N TYR A 279 14.54 19.11 7.07
CA TYR A 279 13.26 18.39 7.09
C TYR A 279 13.42 17.02 7.75
N CYS A 280 12.50 16.65 8.64
CA CYS A 280 12.49 15.34 9.28
C CYS A 280 11.07 14.81 9.50
N THR A 281 10.95 13.52 9.77
CA THR A 281 9.69 12.91 10.19
C THR A 281 9.27 13.42 11.57
N TYR A 282 7.96 13.46 11.84
CA TYR A 282 7.45 13.95 13.12
C TYR A 282 8.00 13.19 14.35
N PRO A 283 8.18 11.85 14.33
CA PRO A 283 8.85 11.15 15.43
C PRO A 283 10.27 11.65 15.70
N ASN A 284 11.07 11.85 14.63
CA ASN A 284 12.43 12.38 14.76
C ASN A 284 12.44 13.83 15.27
N PHE A 285 11.43 14.62 14.89
CA PHE A 285 11.24 15.97 15.42
C PHE A 285 11.00 15.97 16.93
N VAL A 286 10.15 15.06 17.44
CA VAL A 286 9.88 14.94 18.89
C VAL A 286 11.15 14.59 19.67
N GLU A 287 11.93 13.62 19.18
CA GLU A 287 13.19 13.25 19.83
C GLU A 287 14.23 14.39 19.80
N SER A 288 14.34 15.07 18.67
CA SER A 288 15.23 16.22 18.51
C SER A 288 14.82 17.40 19.37
N TYR A 289 13.52 17.70 19.46
CA TYR A 289 12.98 18.72 20.36
C TYR A 289 13.35 18.43 21.82
N ARG A 290 13.14 17.19 22.27
CA ARG A 290 13.53 16.75 23.62
C ARG A 290 15.03 16.90 23.86
N TYR A 291 15.87 16.63 22.87
CA TYR A 291 17.31 16.83 22.94
C TYR A 291 17.67 18.32 23.05
N ILE A 292 17.16 19.15 22.14
CA ILE A 292 17.44 20.60 22.08
C ILE A 292 17.00 21.30 23.37
N LYS A 293 15.84 20.96 23.93
CA LYS A 293 15.36 21.49 25.21
C LYS A 293 16.38 21.27 26.34
N ARG A 294 17.07 20.12 26.35
CA ARG A 294 18.14 19.81 27.32
C ARG A 294 19.43 20.58 27.05
N VAL A 295 19.79 20.78 25.78
CA VAL A 295 20.99 21.55 25.38
C VAL A 295 20.85 23.02 25.78
N ILE A 296 19.71 23.62 25.47
CA ILE A 296 19.39 25.03 25.72
C ILE A 296 19.38 25.36 27.22
N LYS A 297 18.92 24.44 28.07
CA LYS A 297 19.01 24.58 29.53
C LYS A 297 20.45 24.75 30.03
N ARG A 298 21.43 24.20 29.31
CA ARG A 298 22.84 24.23 29.69
C ARG A 298 23.60 25.39 29.02
N SER A 299 23.28 25.71 27.77
CA SER A 299 23.96 26.78 27.01
C SER A 299 23.37 28.17 27.25
N GLY A 300 22.12 28.26 27.71
CA GLY A 300 21.38 29.52 27.85
C GLY A 300 20.90 30.10 26.51
N GLN A 301 21.05 29.36 25.41
CA GLN A 301 20.55 29.77 24.09
C GLN A 301 19.02 29.77 24.06
N ALA A 302 18.40 30.58 23.21
CA ALA A 302 16.95 30.58 23.03
C ALA A 302 16.54 29.65 21.87
N ALA A 303 15.40 28.98 22.01
CA ALA A 303 14.71 28.36 20.88
C ALA A 303 13.22 28.63 20.94
N TRP A 304 12.62 28.59 19.76
CA TRP A 304 11.20 28.86 19.55
C TRP A 304 10.59 27.78 18.69
N LEU A 305 9.37 27.37 19.05
CA LEU A 305 8.53 26.54 18.22
C LEU A 305 7.59 27.44 17.43
N MET A 306 7.51 27.20 16.12
CA MET A 306 6.55 27.83 15.23
C MET A 306 5.65 26.76 14.61
N LEU A 307 4.35 26.91 14.79
CA LEU A 307 3.32 26.11 14.15
C LEU A 307 2.75 26.89 12.96
N CYS A 308 2.91 26.35 11.77
CA CYS A 308 2.35 26.87 10.52
C CYS A 308 1.10 26.05 10.19
N THR A 309 -0.09 26.67 10.26
CA THR A 309 -1.38 26.02 9.97
C THR A 309 -1.98 26.56 8.67
N ILE A 310 -2.32 25.67 7.75
CA ILE A 310 -3.06 25.97 6.53
C ILE A 310 -4.56 26.07 6.88
N THR A 311 -5.14 27.23 6.57
CA THR A 311 -6.51 27.63 6.85
C THR A 311 -7.20 28.09 5.57
N ASP A 312 -8.52 28.20 5.57
CA ASP A 312 -9.38 28.67 4.46
C ASP A 312 -9.35 30.20 4.22
N GLY A 313 -8.46 30.93 4.90
CA GLY A 313 -8.37 32.39 4.85
C GLY A 313 -9.35 33.11 5.78
N LYS A 314 -10.28 32.38 6.42
CA LYS A 314 -11.12 32.85 7.53
C LYS A 314 -10.68 32.26 8.88
N GLY A 315 -9.66 31.41 8.89
CA GLY A 315 -9.06 30.84 10.09
C GLY A 315 -9.51 29.42 10.42
N PHE A 316 -10.33 28.78 9.57
CA PHE A 316 -10.75 27.38 9.73
C PHE A 316 -9.87 26.46 8.87
N ALA A 317 -9.73 25.19 9.27
CA ALA A 317 -8.99 24.21 8.50
C ALA A 317 -9.62 23.99 7.11
N LEU A 318 -8.78 23.87 6.07
CA LEU A 318 -9.22 23.57 4.71
C LEU A 318 -9.49 22.06 4.56
N ASP A 319 -10.70 21.69 4.14
CA ASP A 319 -11.12 20.28 3.98
C ASP A 319 -11.00 19.72 2.53
N SER A 320 -10.39 20.46 1.60
CA SER A 320 -10.27 20.02 0.19
C SER A 320 -8.92 19.32 -0.09
N SER A 321 -8.93 18.00 -0.30
CA SER A 321 -7.73 17.13 -0.45
C SER A 321 -6.69 17.62 -1.45
N ASP A 322 -7.09 17.91 -2.70
CA ASP A 322 -6.12 18.14 -3.78
C ASP A 322 -5.46 19.52 -3.67
N ARG A 323 -6.26 20.54 -3.35
CA ARG A 323 -5.75 21.91 -3.14
C ARG A 323 -4.89 22.00 -1.88
N LEU A 324 -5.23 21.24 -0.85
CA LEU A 324 -4.48 21.21 0.41
C LEU A 324 -3.11 20.57 0.22
N THR A 325 -3.03 19.48 -0.55
CA THR A 325 -1.77 18.82 -0.86
C THR A 325 -0.81 19.76 -1.58
N THR A 326 -1.27 20.45 -2.63
CA THR A 326 -0.45 21.43 -3.36
C THR A 326 0.02 22.58 -2.44
N LEU A 327 -0.87 23.09 -1.57
CA LEU A 327 -0.49 24.17 -0.65
C LEU A 327 0.48 23.68 0.44
N ALA A 328 0.38 22.43 0.88
CA ALA A 328 1.27 21.85 1.86
C ALA A 328 2.69 21.65 1.31
N GLU A 329 2.82 21.21 0.05
CA GLU A 329 4.11 21.13 -0.64
C GLU A 329 4.75 22.50 -0.80
N GLU A 330 3.97 23.49 -1.27
CA GLU A 330 4.46 24.88 -1.40
C GLU A 330 4.88 25.47 -0.05
N LEU A 331 4.13 25.21 1.02
CA LEU A 331 4.47 25.65 2.37
C LEU A 331 5.73 24.97 2.90
N SER A 332 5.87 23.67 2.67
CA SER A 332 7.07 22.91 3.06
C SER A 332 8.34 23.51 2.43
N GLU A 333 8.31 23.77 1.13
CA GLU A 333 9.43 24.43 0.42
C GLU A 333 9.67 25.86 0.91
N ALA A 334 8.62 26.63 1.16
CA ALA A 334 8.74 27.98 1.69
C ALA A 334 9.39 28.00 3.09
N ILE A 335 9.04 27.05 3.96
CA ILE A 335 9.66 26.87 5.28
C ILE A 335 11.14 26.51 5.14
N ARG A 336 11.45 25.53 4.28
CA ARG A 336 12.83 25.08 4.02
C ARG A 336 13.73 26.25 3.63
N LEU A 337 13.30 27.06 2.67
CA LEU A 337 14.06 28.20 2.17
C LEU A 337 14.11 29.40 3.12
N ALA A 338 13.12 29.55 4.01
CA ALA A 338 13.06 30.68 4.93
C ALA A 338 13.87 30.48 6.22
N ALA A 339 13.94 29.25 6.72
CA ALA A 339 14.65 28.90 7.95
C ALA A 339 16.11 28.51 7.66
N ARG A 340 16.98 28.61 8.67
CA ARG A 340 18.44 28.40 8.53
C ARG A 340 18.77 26.91 8.53
N GLY A 341 19.95 26.54 8.06
CA GLY A 341 20.43 25.14 8.12
C GLY A 341 20.59 24.55 9.52
N GLY A 342 20.59 25.38 10.56
CA GLY A 342 20.54 24.92 11.96
C GLY A 342 19.12 24.72 12.50
N ASP A 343 18.10 25.15 11.77
CA ASP A 343 16.70 24.98 12.15
C ASP A 343 16.15 23.67 11.56
N MET A 344 15.11 23.12 12.19
CA MET A 344 14.46 21.90 11.69
C MET A 344 12.94 22.03 11.63
N TYR A 345 12.31 21.28 10.74
CA TYR A 345 10.86 21.26 10.61
C TYR A 345 10.33 19.87 10.27
N ALA A 346 9.06 19.65 10.60
CA ALA A 346 8.34 18.42 10.32
C ALA A 346 6.88 18.69 9.98
N ARG A 347 6.29 17.81 9.18
CA ARG A 347 4.84 17.81 8.95
C ARG A 347 4.15 17.15 10.14
N TYR A 348 3.28 17.88 10.83
CA TYR A 348 2.52 17.37 11.97
C TYR A 348 1.21 16.69 11.53
N SER A 349 0.52 17.32 10.58
CA SER A 349 -0.73 16.83 10.01
C SER A 349 -0.85 17.23 8.54
N ASN A 350 -1.95 16.85 7.89
CA ASN A 350 -2.20 17.21 6.49
C ASN A 350 -2.14 18.73 6.27
N ASN A 351 -2.54 19.53 7.26
CA ASN A 351 -2.64 20.98 7.17
C ASN A 351 -1.69 21.75 8.10
N GLN A 352 -0.78 21.08 8.82
CA GLN A 352 0.10 21.73 9.80
C GLN A 352 1.56 21.27 9.70
N PHE A 353 2.45 22.24 9.84
CA PHE A 353 3.89 22.05 9.98
C PHE A 353 4.37 22.66 11.28
N VAL A 354 5.31 21.98 11.94
CA VAL A 354 6.00 22.47 13.11
C VAL A 354 7.46 22.75 12.75
N VAL A 355 7.97 23.89 13.21
CA VAL A 355 9.32 24.37 12.95
C VAL A 355 9.98 24.68 14.30
N LEU A 356 11.17 24.14 14.52
CA LEU A 356 12.01 24.42 15.67
C LEU A 356 13.14 25.35 15.23
N LEU A 357 13.08 26.59 15.71
CA LEU A 357 14.01 27.66 15.38
C LEU A 357 15.02 27.85 16.53
N LEU A 358 16.31 27.79 16.21
CA LEU A 358 17.40 27.84 17.20
C LEU A 358 18.12 29.19 17.20
N ASP A 359 18.59 29.60 18.37
CA ASP A 359 19.41 30.80 18.59
C ASP A 359 18.78 32.07 18.00
N ILE A 360 17.49 32.22 18.28
CA ILE A 360 16.63 33.24 17.68
C ILE A 360 15.77 33.93 18.75
N THR A 361 15.45 35.21 18.54
CA THR A 361 14.53 35.97 19.39
C THR A 361 13.07 35.85 18.91
N GLN A 362 12.13 36.32 19.73
CA GLN A 362 10.72 36.41 19.32
C GLN A 362 10.52 37.31 18.09
N GLU A 363 11.26 38.41 18.02
CA GLU A 363 11.20 39.38 16.92
C GLU A 363 11.72 38.76 15.62
N ASP A 364 12.79 37.99 15.72
CA ASP A 364 13.35 37.27 14.58
C ASP A 364 12.41 36.16 14.07
N CYS A 365 11.55 35.58 14.93
CA CYS A 365 10.51 34.65 14.47
C CYS A 365 9.54 35.32 13.50
N VAL A 366 9.26 36.61 13.68
CA VAL A 366 8.43 37.40 12.74
C VAL A 366 9.16 37.58 11.40
N LEU A 367 10.49 37.73 11.41
CA LEU A 367 11.29 37.77 10.18
C LEU A 367 11.32 36.42 9.44
N VAL A 368 11.28 35.30 10.17
CA VAL A 368 11.10 33.97 9.55
C VAL A 368 9.73 33.88 8.90
N GLN A 369 8.65 34.31 9.58
CA GLN A 369 7.30 34.33 8.98
C GLN A 369 7.23 35.20 7.73
N ALA A 370 7.88 36.37 7.73
CA ALA A 370 7.95 37.25 6.57
C ALA A 370 8.63 36.54 5.37
N ARG A 371 9.76 35.88 5.61
CA ARG A 371 10.48 35.10 4.59
C ARG A 371 9.67 33.91 4.06
N ILE A 372 8.98 33.17 4.94
CA ILE A 372 8.06 32.10 4.52
C ILE A 372 7.00 32.69 3.58
N ASN A 373 6.40 33.82 3.95
CA ASN A 373 5.39 34.47 3.12
C ASN A 373 5.94 34.98 1.78
N GLU A 374 7.17 35.46 1.71
CA GLU A 374 7.85 35.88 0.48
C GLU A 374 8.13 34.70 -0.46
N ASN A 375 8.50 33.55 0.09
CA ASN A 375 8.78 32.33 -0.67
C ASN A 375 7.52 31.62 -1.19
N LEU A 376 6.32 32.05 -0.77
CA LEU A 376 5.07 31.54 -1.33
C LEU A 376 4.76 32.18 -2.68
N SER A 377 4.58 31.32 -3.68
CA SER A 377 4.40 31.66 -5.10
C SER A 377 3.26 32.65 -5.44
N LYS A 378 2.28 32.90 -4.55
CA LYS A 378 1.16 33.83 -4.79
C LYS A 378 0.82 34.68 -3.56
N GLU A 379 0.64 35.98 -3.76
CA GLU A 379 0.21 36.95 -2.73
C GLU A 379 -1.08 36.54 -2.01
N SER A 380 -2.03 35.94 -2.74
CA SER A 380 -3.30 35.46 -2.18
C SER A 380 -3.13 34.27 -1.23
N ARG A 381 -2.07 33.47 -1.40
CA ARG A 381 -1.78 32.28 -0.58
C ARG A 381 -1.30 32.62 0.82
N LYS A 382 -0.68 33.80 1.00
CA LYS A 382 -0.24 34.35 2.30
C LYS A 382 -1.38 34.42 3.33
N ARG A 383 -2.62 34.69 2.88
CA ARG A 383 -3.81 34.82 3.74
C ARG A 383 -4.31 33.49 4.31
N TYR A 384 -3.84 32.37 3.77
CA TYR A 384 -4.28 31.05 4.16
C TYR A 384 -3.38 30.43 5.24
N ILE A 385 -2.30 31.09 5.68
CA ILE A 385 -1.41 30.52 6.70
C ILE A 385 -1.54 31.30 8.01
N LYS A 386 -1.80 30.56 9.08
CA LYS A 386 -1.77 31.07 10.44
C LYS A 386 -0.51 30.57 11.14
N TYR A 387 0.23 31.50 11.73
CA TYR A 387 1.43 31.20 12.51
C TYR A 387 1.11 31.31 14.01
N ASN A 388 1.52 30.31 14.78
CA ASN A 388 1.58 30.39 16.24
C ASN A 388 3.02 30.15 16.67
N VAL A 389 3.53 30.95 17.60
CA VAL A 389 4.92 30.89 18.05
C VAL A 389 4.94 30.83 19.56
N ALA A 390 5.68 29.87 20.14
CA ALA A 390 5.90 29.81 21.57
C ALA A 390 7.36 29.51 21.91
N PRO A 391 7.87 30.05 23.04
CA PRO A 391 9.22 29.78 23.47
C PRO A 391 9.34 28.34 23.97
N VAL A 392 10.48 27.71 23.71
CA VAL A 392 10.78 26.39 24.29
C VAL A 392 11.02 26.57 25.79
N ASN A 393 10.10 26.06 26.61
CA ASN A 393 10.11 26.30 28.06
C ASN A 393 11.29 25.60 28.74
N LEU A 394 12.12 26.36 29.45
CA LEU A 394 13.26 25.84 30.21
C LEU A 394 12.84 25.11 31.50
N GLN A 395 11.64 25.37 32.03
CA GLN A 395 11.22 24.92 33.36
C GLN A 395 10.75 23.45 33.40
N SER A 396 10.19 22.93 32.30
CA SER A 396 9.68 21.55 32.19
C SER A 396 10.68 20.57 31.55
N ALA A 397 11.93 20.99 31.31
CA ALA A 397 12.93 20.16 30.66
C ALA A 397 13.32 18.93 31.49
N GLY A 398 12.90 17.73 31.03
CA GLY A 398 13.24 16.44 31.63
C GLY A 398 12.10 15.67 32.31
N THR A 399 10.84 16.07 32.10
CA THR A 399 9.63 15.36 32.58
C THR A 399 8.82 14.79 31.41
N ASP A 400 7.94 13.81 31.68
CA ASP A 400 7.02 13.24 30.65
C ASP A 400 5.98 14.25 30.12
N GLU A 401 5.95 15.48 30.64
CA GLU A 401 5.07 16.56 30.18
C GLU A 401 5.49 17.15 28.82
N ASP A 402 6.71 16.85 28.34
CA ASP A 402 7.25 17.38 27.08
C ASP A 402 6.35 17.10 25.86
N THR A 403 5.75 15.92 25.80
CA THR A 403 4.85 15.52 24.69
C THR A 403 3.47 16.17 24.82
N ARG A 404 3.01 16.39 26.07
CA ARG A 404 1.74 17.07 26.34
C ARG A 404 1.83 18.55 26.01
N GLU A 405 2.91 19.23 26.39
CA GLU A 405 3.14 20.63 26.04
C GLU A 405 3.14 20.87 24.52
N LEU A 406 3.78 19.97 23.74
CA LEU A 406 3.74 20.04 22.28
C LEU A 406 2.30 19.89 21.77
N ASN A 407 1.56 18.90 22.27
CA ASN A 407 0.18 18.65 21.85
C ASN A 407 -0.75 19.81 22.23
N ASP A 408 -0.59 20.41 23.40
CA ASP A 408 -1.40 21.54 23.88
C ASP A 408 -1.17 22.81 23.05
N MET A 409 0.09 23.10 22.71
CA MET A 409 0.44 24.20 21.80
C MET A 409 -0.19 24.03 20.42
N ILE A 410 -0.34 22.78 19.97
CA ILE A 410 -0.86 22.46 18.65
C ILE A 410 -2.40 22.44 18.62
N GLN A 411 -3.06 22.08 19.72
CA GLN A 411 -4.51 22.14 19.87
C GLN A 411 -5.05 23.56 20.06
N GLY A 412 -4.19 24.56 20.25
CA GLY A 412 -4.59 25.97 20.27
C GLY A 412 -5.33 26.41 21.54
N GLU A 413 -5.19 25.68 22.65
CA GLU A 413 -5.67 26.14 23.95
C GLU A 413 -4.58 26.99 24.64
N LYS A 414 -4.65 28.31 24.43
CA LYS A 414 -4.33 29.34 25.43
C LYS A 414 -4.88 30.70 25.03
#